data_AF-A0A7Z9ZGM7-F1
#
_entry.id   AF-A0A7Z9ZGM7-F1
#
_cell.length_a   1.000
_cell.length_b   1.000
_cell.length_c   1.000
_cell.angle_alpha   90.00
_cell.angle_beta   90.00
_cell.angle_gamma   90.00
#
_symmetry.space_group_name_H-M   'P 1'
#
loop_
_entity.id
_entity.type
_entity.pdbx_description
1 polymer ?
#
loop_
_entity_poly.entity_id
_entity_poly.type
_entity_poly.pdbx_seq_one_letter_code
_entity_poly.pdbx_strand_id
1 'polypeptide(L)'
;MSEMTVEEILDDIRAADEQLRTFERKYGLNSEVFYELFCQGKLDDGEYEQTEDFCMWAGFYELKRDREKKFVELSRQYIAQLEAFAKANNDYFQLLPREELIKA
;
A
#
# COMPACT_ATOMS: atom_id res chain seq x y z
N MET A 1 10.86 4.80 -17.28
CA MET A 1 10.07 4.37 -16.10
C MET A 1 8.98 5.38 -15.94
N SER A 2 7.72 5.04 -16.24
CA SER A 2 6.59 5.95 -16.07
C SER A 2 6.38 6.22 -14.58
N GLU A 3 6.15 7.47 -14.20
CA GLU A 3 5.83 7.83 -12.82
C GLU A 3 4.40 7.37 -12.51
N MET A 4 4.23 6.55 -11.46
CA MET A 4 2.92 6.06 -11.02
C MET A 4 2.05 7.20 -10.52
N THR A 5 0.80 7.23 -10.99
CA THR A 5 -0.23 8.13 -10.52
C THR A 5 -0.79 7.71 -9.16
N VAL A 6 -1.44 8.64 -8.46
CA VAL A 6 -2.11 8.33 -7.19
C VAL A 6 -3.26 7.34 -7.37
N GLU A 7 -3.98 7.42 -8.49
CA GLU A 7 -5.07 6.48 -8.84
C GLU A 7 -4.53 5.06 -8.98
N GLU A 8 -3.49 4.86 -9.79
CA GLU A 8 -2.83 3.55 -9.97
C GLU A 8 -2.32 2.99 -8.63
N ILE A 9 -1.77 3.83 -7.75
CA ILE A 9 -1.31 3.41 -6.43
C ILE A 9 -2.46 2.95 -5.55
N LEU A 10 -3.58 3.68 -5.53
CA LEU A 10 -4.76 3.32 -4.74
C LEU A 10 -5.40 2.02 -5.26
N ASP A 11 -5.44 1.85 -6.57
CA ASP A 11 -5.92 0.61 -7.19
C ASP A 11 -5.01 -0.58 -6.88
N ASP A 12 -3.68 -0.42 -6.97
CA ASP A 12 -2.73 -1.47 -6.58
C ASP A 12 -2.87 -1.84 -5.10
N ILE A 13 -3.04 -0.87 -4.20
CA ILE A 13 -3.26 -1.12 -2.77
C ILE A 13 -4.55 -1.91 -2.56
N ARG A 14 -5.65 -1.50 -3.21
CA ARG A 14 -6.94 -2.19 -3.12
C ARG A 14 -6.85 -3.62 -3.64
N ALA A 15 -6.24 -3.83 -4.81
CA ALA A 15 -6.04 -5.14 -5.40
C ALA A 15 -5.18 -6.04 -4.49
N ALA A 16 -4.08 -5.52 -3.95
CA ALA A 16 -3.24 -6.26 -3.01
C ALA A 16 -4.01 -6.63 -1.73
N ASP A 17 -4.81 -5.70 -1.17
CA ASP A 17 -5.66 -5.96 -0.01
C ASP A 17 -6.69 -7.08 -0.25
N GLU A 18 -7.31 -7.11 -1.43
CA GLU A 18 -8.24 -8.18 -1.80
C GLU A 18 -7.57 -9.56 -1.81
N GLN A 19 -6.34 -9.64 -2.33
CA GLN A 19 -5.56 -10.87 -2.34
C GLN A 19 -5.12 -11.27 -0.92
N LEU A 20 -4.57 -10.33 -0.15
CA LEU A 20 -4.15 -10.55 1.24
C LEU A 20 -5.29 -11.10 2.09
N ARG A 21 -6.51 -10.54 1.96
CA ARG A 21 -7.69 -11.03 2.69
C ARG A 21 -8.04 -12.49 2.41
N THR A 22 -7.64 -13.04 1.26
CA THR A 22 -7.85 -14.46 0.96
C THR A 22 -6.93 -15.33 1.82
N PHE A 23 -5.66 -14.96 1.94
CA PHE A 23 -4.71 -15.64 2.81
C PHE A 23 -5.03 -15.44 4.29
N GLU A 24 -5.40 -14.23 4.71
CA GLU A 24 -5.79 -13.96 6.10
C GLU A 24 -6.98 -14.83 6.53
N ARG A 25 -7.96 -15.03 5.64
CA ARG A 25 -9.07 -15.96 5.88
C ARG A 25 -8.63 -17.42 5.88
N LYS A 26 -7.72 -17.80 4.98
CA LYS A 26 -7.20 -19.17 4.87
C LYS A 26 -6.44 -19.60 6.12
N TYR A 27 -5.62 -18.72 6.68
CA TYR A 27 -4.73 -19.02 7.82
C TYR A 27 -5.22 -18.48 9.16
N GLY A 28 -6.24 -17.62 9.19
CA GLY A 28 -6.78 -17.04 10.42
C GLY A 28 -5.85 -16.04 11.11
N LEU A 29 -4.87 -15.49 10.38
CA LEU A 29 -3.90 -14.51 10.86
C LEU A 29 -4.04 -13.21 10.06
N ASN A 30 -3.87 -12.06 10.70
CA ASN A 30 -3.73 -10.81 9.96
C ASN A 30 -2.36 -10.78 9.26
N SER A 31 -2.25 -10.02 8.17
CA SER A 31 -1.01 -9.99 7.38
C SER A 31 0.19 -9.40 8.13
N GLU A 32 -0.01 -8.55 9.13
CA GLU A 32 1.09 -7.98 9.92
C GLU A 32 1.79 -9.07 10.77
N VAL A 33 1.01 -9.82 11.56
CA VAL A 33 1.51 -10.95 12.36
C VAL A 33 2.05 -12.05 11.44
N PHE A 34 1.39 -12.29 10.30
CA PHE A 34 1.87 -13.26 9.32
C PHE A 34 3.26 -12.87 8.80
N TYR A 35 3.51 -11.59 8.53
CA TYR A 35 4.81 -11.08 8.11
C TYR A 35 5.88 -11.17 9.19
N GLU A 36 5.53 -10.91 10.44
CA GLU A 36 6.46 -11.11 11.55
C GLU A 36 6.97 -12.56 11.61
N LEU A 37 6.07 -13.53 11.46
CA LEU A 37 6.43 -14.95 11.45
C LEU A 37 7.24 -15.33 10.21
N PHE A 38 6.89 -14.77 9.04
CA PHE A 38 7.63 -14.95 7.79
C PHE A 38 9.07 -14.46 7.91
N CYS A 39 9.28 -13.23 8.39
CA CYS A 39 10.62 -12.68 8.59
C CYS A 39 11.45 -13.44 9.63
N GLN A 40 10.81 -14.11 10.58
CA GLN A 40 11.48 -14.96 11.57
C GLN A 40 11.83 -16.35 11.03
N GLY A 41 11.41 -16.71 9.82
CA GLY A 41 11.61 -18.04 9.25
C GLY A 41 10.80 -19.13 9.97
N LYS A 42 9.68 -18.78 10.61
CA LYS A 42 8.87 -19.70 11.42
C LYS A 42 7.75 -20.40 10.66
N LEU A 43 7.51 -20.01 9.41
CA LEU A 43 6.39 -20.52 8.61
C LEU A 43 6.76 -21.73 7.75
N ASP A 44 8.03 -21.87 7.35
CA ASP A 44 8.44 -22.94 6.45
C ASP A 44 8.74 -24.23 7.24
N ASP A 45 7.87 -25.23 7.11
CA ASP A 45 8.03 -26.58 7.66
C ASP A 45 8.50 -27.61 6.62
N GLY A 46 8.71 -27.19 5.36
CA GLY A 46 9.15 -28.03 4.25
C GLY A 46 8.02 -28.61 3.38
N GLU A 47 6.75 -28.28 3.62
CA GLU A 47 5.64 -28.65 2.74
C GLU A 47 5.49 -27.69 1.53
N TYR A 48 5.64 -28.22 0.31
CA TYR A 48 5.66 -27.44 -0.93
C TYR A 48 4.43 -26.53 -1.14
N GLU A 49 3.23 -27.01 -0.83
CA GLU A 49 1.99 -26.24 -1.01
C GLU A 49 1.92 -25.03 -0.06
N GLN A 50 2.38 -25.18 1.19
CA GLN A 50 2.46 -24.06 2.14
C GLN A 50 3.52 -23.04 1.72
N THR A 51 4.67 -23.51 1.22
CA THR A 51 5.73 -22.64 0.72
C THR A 51 5.24 -21.75 -0.44
N GLU A 52 4.41 -22.27 -1.36
CA GLU A 52 3.86 -21.50 -2.49
C GLU A 52 2.92 -20.39 -2.02
N ASP A 53 1.98 -20.71 -1.12
CA ASP A 53 1.05 -19.73 -0.56
C ASP A 53 1.80 -18.60 0.15
N PHE A 54 2.81 -18.92 0.96
CA PHE A 54 3.59 -17.91 1.67
C PHE A 54 4.39 -17.02 0.71
N CYS A 55 4.95 -17.57 -0.36
CA CYS A 55 5.62 -16.77 -1.39
C CYS A 55 4.66 -15.79 -2.07
N MET A 56 3.48 -16.28 -2.47
CA MET A 56 2.47 -15.44 -3.13
C MET A 56 1.94 -14.36 -2.20
N TRP A 57 1.58 -14.73 -0.97
CA TRP A 57 1.14 -13.81 0.05
C TRP A 57 2.20 -12.72 0.35
N ALA A 58 3.47 -13.12 0.51
CA ALA A 58 4.56 -12.18 0.77
C ALA A 58 4.73 -11.18 -0.38
N GLY A 59 4.60 -11.64 -1.62
CA GLY A 59 4.61 -10.77 -2.81
C GLY A 59 3.53 -9.69 -2.77
N PHE A 60 2.28 -10.05 -2.45
CA PHE A 60 1.20 -9.06 -2.30
C PHE A 60 1.42 -8.12 -1.10
N TYR A 61 1.96 -8.63 -0.01
CA TYR A 61 2.19 -7.84 1.19
C TYR A 61 3.29 -6.79 0.98
N GLU A 62 4.39 -7.18 0.35
CA GLU A 62 5.48 -6.27 0.00
C GLU A 62 5.04 -5.25 -1.07
N LEU A 63 4.28 -5.69 -2.08
CA LEU A 63 3.68 -4.78 -3.06
C LEU A 63 2.84 -3.71 -2.37
N LYS A 64 1.92 -4.11 -1.48
CA LYS A 64 1.08 -3.18 -0.73
C LYS A 64 1.92 -2.18 0.05
N ARG A 65 2.92 -2.65 0.81
CA ARG A 65 3.79 -1.78 1.63
C ARG A 65 4.55 -0.77 0.78
N ASP A 66 5.06 -1.18 -0.37
CA ASP A 66 5.75 -0.30 -1.30
C ASP A 66 4.82 0.77 -1.87
N ARG A 67 3.58 0.40 -2.22
CA ARG A 67 2.56 1.33 -2.73
C ARG A 67 2.07 2.30 -1.67
N GLU A 68 1.84 1.84 -0.44
CA GLU A 68 1.50 2.71 0.69
C GLU A 68 2.62 3.71 1.00
N LYS A 69 3.88 3.26 0.98
CA LYS A 69 5.03 4.15 1.15
C LYS A 69 5.08 5.20 0.05
N LYS A 70 4.89 4.79 -1.22
CA LYS A 70 4.84 5.72 -2.34
C LYS A 70 3.69 6.72 -2.22
N PHE A 71 2.53 6.26 -1.76
CA PHE A 71 1.38 7.13 -1.52
C PHE A 71 1.67 8.19 -0.45
N VAL A 72 2.32 7.81 0.65
CA VAL A 72 2.78 8.75 1.69
C VAL A 72 3.76 9.78 1.11
N GLU A 73 4.71 9.36 0.28
CA GLU A 73 5.66 10.26 -0.38
C GLU A 73 4.94 11.29 -1.27
N LEU A 74 4.04 10.85 -2.14
CA LEU A 74 3.27 11.73 -3.02
C LEU A 74 2.33 12.66 -2.23
N SER A 75 1.73 12.16 -1.15
CA SER A 75 0.89 12.97 -0.27
C SER A 75 1.68 14.10 0.37
N ARG A 76 2.89 13.83 0.87
CA ARG A 76 3.77 14.86 1.45
C ARG A 76 4.19 15.90 0.40
N GLN A 77 4.49 15.46 -0.83
CA GLN A 77 4.81 16.37 -1.93
C GLN A 77 3.62 17.28 -2.26
N TYR A 78 2.42 16.72 -2.32
CA TYR A 78 1.19 17.48 -2.56
C TYR A 78 0.96 18.55 -1.48
N ILE A 79 1.08 18.18 -0.20
CA ILE A 79 0.96 19.14 0.91
C ILE A 79 2.01 20.26 0.81
N ALA A 80 3.27 19.92 0.55
CA ALA A 80 4.33 20.91 0.42
C ALA A 80 4.09 21.90 -0.74
N GLN A 81 3.53 21.44 -1.86
CA GLN A 81 3.15 22.31 -2.98
C GLN A 81 2.02 23.28 -2.61
N LEU A 82 1.00 22.79 -1.93
CA LEU A 82 -0.11 23.61 -1.45
C LEU A 82 0.36 24.66 -0.42
N GLU A 83 1.24 24.27 0.52
CA GLU A 83 1.83 25.20 1.49
C GLU A 83 2.64 26.29 0.81
N ALA A 84 3.46 25.92 -0.19
CA ALA A 84 4.24 26.88 -0.97
C ALA A 84 3.34 27.87 -1.73
N PHE A 85 2.24 27.37 -2.33
CA PHE A 85 1.27 28.20 -3.03
C PHE A 85 0.55 29.17 -2.08
N ALA A 86 0.09 28.70 -0.92
CA ALA A 86 -0.58 29.54 0.07
C ALA A 86 0.35 30.66 0.57
N LYS A 87 1.61 30.30 0.89
CA LYS A 87 2.63 31.26 1.31
C LYS A 87 2.92 32.32 0.24
N ALA A 88 3.02 31.93 -1.03
CA ALA A 88 3.28 32.87 -2.13
C ALA A 88 2.15 33.89 -2.32
N ASN A 89 0.92 33.50 -2.02
CA ASN A 89 -0.27 34.35 -2.14
C ASN A 89 -0.62 35.08 -0.84
N ASN A 90 0.17 34.91 0.23
CA ASN A 90 -0.14 35.39 1.58
C ASN A 90 -1.56 34.98 2.04
N ASP A 91 -1.92 33.74 1.73
CA ASP A 91 -3.23 33.14 1.98
C ASP A 91 -3.10 31.87 2.83
N TYR A 92 -4.23 31.33 3.27
CA TYR A 92 -4.30 30.08 4.02
C TYR A 92 -4.19 28.86 3.10
N PHE A 93 -3.57 27.80 3.61
CA PHE A 93 -3.57 26.49 2.96
C PHE A 93 -5.01 25.94 2.89
N GLN A 94 -5.43 25.50 1.71
CA GLN A 94 -6.74 24.88 1.48
C GLN A 94 -6.55 23.46 0.93
N LEU A 95 -7.11 22.47 1.62
CA LEU A 95 -7.18 21.09 1.15
C LEU A 95 -8.56 20.85 0.52
N LEU A 96 -8.61 20.91 -0.81
CA LEU A 96 -9.84 20.64 -1.56
C LEU A 96 -9.93 19.16 -1.96
N PRO A 97 -11.14 18.60 -2.09
CA PRO A 97 -11.32 17.26 -2.63
C PRO A 97 -10.68 17.13 -4.02
N ARG A 98 -10.00 16.01 -4.24
CA ARG A 98 -9.47 15.62 -5.55
C ARG A 98 -10.52 14.79 -6.27
N GLU A 99 -11.48 15.46 -6.91
CA GLU A 99 -12.62 14.84 -7.60
C GLU A 99 -12.19 13.78 -8.64
N GLU A 100 -10.99 13.91 -9.21
CA GLU A 100 -10.42 12.91 -10.10
C GLU A 100 -10.14 11.56 -9.42
N LEU A 101 -9.93 11.54 -8.11
CA LEU A 101 -9.65 10.32 -7.33
C LEU A 101 -10.90 9.69 -6.72
N ILE A 102 -12.05 10.36 -6.77
CA ILE A 102 -13.30 9.89 -6.14
C ILE A 102 -14.11 8.98 -7.08
N LYS A 103 -13.77 8.95 -8.39
CA LYS A 103 -14.56 8.28 -9.44
C LYS A 103 -14.14 6.83 -9.76
N ALA A 104 -13.34 6.18 -8.91
CA ALA A 104 -12.93 4.78 -9.10
C ALA A 104 -14.01 3.79 -8.64
#